data_AF-A0A7K4FBT0-F1
#
_entry.id   AF-A0A7K4FBT0-F1
#
_cell.length_a   1.000
_cell.length_b   1.000
_cell.length_c   1.000
_cell.angle_alpha   90.00
_cell.angle_beta   90.00
_cell.angle_gamma   90.00
#
_symmetry.space_group_name_H-M   'P 1'
#
loop_
_entity.id
_entity.type
_entity.pdbx_description
1 polymer ?
#
loop_
_entity_poly.entity_id
_entity_poly.type
_entity_poly.pdbx_seq_one_letter_code
_entity_poly.pdbx_strand_id
1 'polypeptide(L)' 'MAYLSWYVSPNEVSETVTIIANTESGCIGETNDGFAINIGPCNAQAGDMISAMVDIKYKQREAAMNP' A
#
# COMPACT_ATOMS: atom_id res chain seq x y z
N MET A 1 -26.92 19.73 14.58
CA MET A 1 -27.24 18.48 13.86
C MET A 1 -26.03 18.08 13.05
N ALA A 2 -25.56 16.86 13.27
CA ALA A 2 -24.61 16.11 12.45
C ALA A 2 -23.27 16.79 12.09
N TYR A 3 -22.26 16.57 12.95
CA TYR A 3 -20.90 16.40 12.45
C TYR A 3 -20.91 15.16 11.57
N LEU A 4 -21.14 15.33 10.27
CA LEU A 4 -20.69 14.37 9.27
C LEU A 4 -19.17 14.45 9.29
N SER A 5 -18.56 13.78 10.27
CA SER A 5 -17.18 13.35 10.20
C SER A 5 -17.02 12.82 8.79
N TRP A 6 -16.20 13.49 7.97
CA TRP A 6 -15.77 12.98 6.70
C TRP A 6 -15.30 11.55 6.96
N TYR A 7 -16.16 10.59 6.66
CA TYR A 7 -15.78 9.21 6.49
C TYR A 7 -14.98 9.24 5.19
N VAL A 8 -13.75 9.74 5.28
CA VAL A 8 -12.71 9.46 4.32
C VAL A 8 -12.50 7.97 4.51
N SER A 9 -13.39 7.18 3.90
CA SER A 9 -13.11 5.78 3.65
C SER A 9 -11.71 5.82 3.04
N PRO A 10 -10.69 5.22 3.69
CA PRO A 10 -9.43 5.02 3.02
C PRO A 10 -9.83 4.31 1.72
N ASN A 11 -9.56 4.95 0.59
CA ASN A 11 -10.01 4.41 -0.68
C ASN A 11 -9.02 3.29 -1.01
N GLU A 12 -8.96 2.27 -0.17
CA GLU A 12 -8.03 1.16 -0.28
C GLU A 12 -8.25 0.50 -1.64
N VAL A 13 -7.33 0.76 -2.56
CA VAL A 13 -7.36 0.13 -3.87
C VAL A 13 -6.63 -1.19 -3.73
N SER A 14 -7.29 -2.25 -4.16
CA SER A 14 -6.67 -3.55 -4.27
C SER A 14 -5.73 -3.51 -5.47
N GLU A 15 -4.44 -3.29 -5.21
CA GLU A 15 -3.40 -3.22 -6.23
C GLU A 15 -2.49 -4.45 -6.12
N THR A 16 -2.07 -4.99 -7.25
CA THR A 16 -1.11 -6.09 -7.27
C THR A 16 0.28 -5.51 -7.05
N VAL A 17 0.91 -5.94 -5.95
CA VAL A 17 2.26 -5.55 -5.59
C VAL A 17 3.17 -6.78 -5.58
N THR A 18 4.40 -6.58 -6.02
CA THR A 18 5.42 -7.62 -6.02
C THR A 18 6.20 -7.53 -4.72
N ILE A 19 6.22 -8.58 -3.91
CA ILE A 19 6.98 -8.58 -2.67
C ILE A 19 8.46 -8.57 -3.01
N ILE A 20 9.16 -7.52 -2.58
CA ILE A 20 10.61 -7.41 -2.76
C ILE A 20 11.36 -7.84 -1.50
N ALA A 21 10.72 -7.73 -0.34
CA ALA A 21 11.27 -8.17 0.94
C ALA A 21 10.17 -8.58 1.92
N ASN A 22 10.40 -9.65 2.67
CA ASN A 22 9.60 -10.02 3.82
C ASN A 22 10.46 -9.84 5.07
N THR A 23 10.11 -8.86 5.91
CA THR A 23 10.79 -8.58 7.18
C THR A 23 9.88 -8.97 8.35
N GLU A 24 10.44 -9.20 9.54
CA GLU A 24 9.63 -9.50 10.74
C GLU A 24 8.60 -8.40 11.07
N SER A 25 8.86 -7.16 10.64
CA SER A 25 7.96 -6.03 10.77
C SER A 25 6.83 -5.97 9.72
N GLY A 26 6.89 -6.78 8.66
CA GLY A 26 5.93 -6.77 7.57
C GLY A 26 6.55 -7.07 6.21
N CYS A 27 5.71 -7.21 5.20
CA CYS A 27 6.13 -7.34 3.82
C CYS A 27 6.25 -5.97 3.15
N ILE A 28 7.33 -5.82 2.42
CA ILE A 28 7.56 -4.68 1.53
C ILE A 28 7.21 -5.15 0.12
N GLY A 29 6.14 -4.56 -0.42
CA GLY A 29 5.68 -4.78 -1.78
C GLY A 29 6.02 -3.59 -2.65
N GLU A 30 6.54 -3.84 -3.85
CA GLU A 30 6.70 -2.84 -4.89
C GLU A 30 5.47 -2.84 -5.79
N THR A 31 4.84 -1.67 -5.92
CA THR A 31 3.75 -1.42 -6.86
C THR A 31 4.27 -1.38 -8.30
N ASN A 32 3.39 -1.54 -9.30
CA ASN A 32 3.77 -1.43 -10.71
C ASN A 32 4.35 -0.06 -11.08
N ASP A 33 4.02 0.96 -10.30
CA ASP A 33 4.52 2.32 -10.43
C ASP A 33 5.96 2.49 -9.89
N GLY A 34 6.56 1.43 -9.32
CA GLY A 34 7.91 1.46 -8.75
C GLY A 34 7.97 2.03 -7.33
N PHE A 35 6.83 2.16 -6.64
CA PHE A 35 6.79 2.58 -5.24
C PHE A 35 6.83 1.37 -4.32
N ALA A 36 7.81 1.37 -3.41
CA ALA A 36 7.94 0.36 -2.37
C ALA A 36 7.08 0.73 -1.16
N ILE A 37 5.98 0.02 -1.00
CA ILE A 37 5.02 0.22 0.08
C ILE A 37 5.15 -0.91 1.11
N ASN A 38 4.98 -0.55 2.38
CA ASN A 38 4.84 -1.56 3.44
C ASN A 38 3.35 -1.90 3.59
N ILE A 39 3.01 -3.13 3.26
CA ILE A 39 1.63 -3.67 3.29
C ILE A 39 1.32 -4.40 4.60
N GLY A 40 2.26 -4.39 5.56
CA GLY A 40 2.12 -5.04 6.85
C GLY A 40 2.46 -6.53 6.82
N PRO A 41 2.16 -7.27 7.90
CA PRO A 41 2.51 -8.69 8.01
C PRO A 41 1.80 -9.51 6.95
N CYS A 42 2.57 -10.12 6.05
CA CYS A 42 2.06 -10.97 5.00
C CYS A 42 2.79 -12.33 5.01
N ASN A 43 2.10 -13.39 4.59
CA ASN A 43 2.66 -14.74 4.47
C ASN A 43 3.20 -15.02 3.05
N ALA A 44 3.64 -13.98 2.33
CA ALA A 44 4.17 -14.12 0.98
C ALA A 44 5.69 -14.01 0.97
N GLN A 45 6.34 -14.63 -0.01
CA GLN A 45 7.80 -14.62 -0.14
C GLN A 45 8.27 -13.52 -1.08
N ALA A 46 9.54 -13.11 -0.98
CA ALA A 46 10.11 -12.19 -1.96
C ALA A 46 10.05 -12.82 -3.37
N GLY A 47 9.45 -12.12 -4.32
CA GLY A 47 9.13 -12.59 -5.67
C GLY A 47 7.66 -12.94 -5.88
N ASP A 48 6.84 -13.08 -4.82
CA ASP A 48 5.40 -13.27 -4.97
C ASP A 48 4.70 -11.98 -5.38
N MET A 49 3.72 -12.09 -6.27
CA MET A 49 2.78 -11.02 -6.54
C MET A 49 1.52 -11.26 -5.74
N ILE A 50 1.23 -10.36 -4.82
CA ILE A 50 -0.01 -10.42 -4.03
C ILE A 50 -0.85 -9.18 -4.26
N SER A 51 -2.16 -9.35 -4.21
CA SER A 51 -3.09 -8.23 -4.22
C SER A 51 -3.16 -7.66 -2.81
N ALA A 52 -2.54 -6.50 -2.59
CA ALA A 52 -2.55 -5.81 -1.32
C ALA A 52 -3.48 -4.60 -1.37
N MET A 53 -4.08 -4.27 -0.23
CA MET A 53 -4.86 -3.05 -0.08
C MET A 53 -3.89 -1.88 0.09
N VAL A 54 -3.79 -1.04 -0.93
CA VAL A 54 -2.96 0.15 -0.93
C VAL A 54 -3.84 1.35 -0.71
N ASP A 55 -3.52 2.15 0.30
CA ASP A 55 -4.23 3.38 0.57
C ASP A 55 -3.87 4.42 -0.52
N ILE A 56 -4.83 4.92 -1.31
CA ILE A 56 -4.51 5.94 -2.35
C ILE A 56 -3.89 7.17 -1.72
N LYS A 57 -4.16 7.45 -0.43
CA LYS A 57 -3.49 8.56 0.27
C LYS A 57 -1.99 8.34 0.38
N TYR A 58 -1.54 7.09 0.53
CA TYR A 58 -0.12 6.75 0.53
C TYR A 58 0.46 6.96 -0.87
N LYS A 59 -0.21 6.43 -1.91
CA LYS A 59 0.18 6.62 -3.32
C LYS A 59 0.22 8.10 -3.73
N GLN A 60 -0.73 8.91 -3.29
CA GLN A 60 -0.73 10.36 -3.55
C GLN A 60 0.40 11.09 -2.81
N ARG A 61 0.78 10.65 -1.61
CA ARG A 61 1.91 11.24 -0.87
C ARG A 61 3.23 10.87 -1.54
N GLU A 62 3.38 9.64 -2.00
CA GLU A 62 4.57 9.19 -2.72
C GLU A 62 4.68 9.84 -4.11
N ALA A 63 3.57 9.93 -4.85
CA ALA A 63 3.51 10.64 -6.13
C ALA A 63 3.79 12.15 -5.98
N ALA A 64 3.36 12.77 -4.88
CA ALA A 64 3.67 14.17 -4.58
C ALA A 64 5.11 14.38 -4.08
N MET A 65 5.84 13.32 -3.74
CA MET A 65 7.23 13.37 -3.28
C MET A 65 8.26 13.16 -4.41
N ASN A 66 7.82 12.86 -5.64
CA ASN A 66 8.65 12.92 -6.83
C ASN A 66 8.45 14.28 -7.56
N PRO A 67 9.30 15.31 -7.29
CA PRO A 67 9.38 16.53 -8.09
C PRO A 67 9.99 16.31 -9.48
#